data_AF-A0AAD8CXL3-F1
#
_entry.id   AF-A0AAD8CXL3-F1
#
_cell.length_a   1.000
_cell.length_b   1.000
_cell.length_c   1.000
_cell.angle_alpha   90.00
_cell.angle_beta   90.00
_cell.angle_gamma   90.00
#
_symmetry.space_group_name_H-M   'P 1'
#
loop_
_entity.id
_entity.type
_entity.pdbx_description
1 polymer ?
#
loop_
_entity_poly.entity_id
_entity_poly.type
_entity_poly.pdbx_seq_one_letter_code
_entity_poly.pdbx_strand_id
1 'polypeptide(L)'
;MVIQSPKLPGCELKIVWNIDVTEEGVVTPKLNLLTKIPEEALVLDKRKAVESAPCCFKNLLRLLGIETTIESVIKSVSMEE
;
A
#
# COMPACT_ATOMS: atom_id res chain seq x y z
N MET A 1 -6.48 -4.90 5.31
CA MET A 1 -5.47 -4.73 6.37
C MET A 1 -5.05 -3.27 6.44
N VAL A 2 -4.87 -2.71 7.64
CA VAL A 2 -4.41 -1.33 7.84
C VAL A 2 -3.05 -1.35 8.52
N ILE A 3 -2.10 -0.57 8.01
CA ILE A 3 -0.77 -0.37 8.55
C ILE A 3 -0.66 1.11 8.88
N GLN A 4 -0.38 1.43 10.15
CA GLN A 4 -0.29 2.80 10.64
C GLN A 4 1.12 3.06 11.15
N SER A 5 1.63 4.26 10.92
CA SER A 5 2.92 4.65 11.48
C SER A 5 2.78 4.91 12.99
N PRO A 6 3.63 4.31 13.83
CA PRO A 6 3.65 4.65 15.26
C PRO A 6 4.16 6.08 15.50
N LYS A 7 4.99 6.63 14.59
CA LYS A 7 5.60 7.96 14.70
C LYS A 7 4.76 9.06 14.05
N LEU A 8 3.97 8.72 13.02
CA LEU A 8 3.18 9.67 12.25
C LEU A 8 1.68 9.34 12.37
N PRO A 9 1.02 9.77 13.47
CA PRO A 9 -0.41 9.55 13.65
C PRO A 9 -1.18 10.23 12.50
N GLY A 10 -2.16 9.50 11.94
CA GLY A 10 -2.95 9.96 10.78
C GLY A 10 -2.42 9.51 9.42
N CYS A 11 -1.17 9.03 9.34
CA CYS A 11 -0.62 8.39 8.15
C CYS A 11 -0.95 6.88 8.16
N GLU A 12 -1.75 6.45 7.18
CA GLU A 12 -2.20 5.07 7.05
C GLU A 12 -1.94 4.52 5.64
N LEU A 13 -1.50 3.27 5.59
CA LEU A 13 -1.51 2.46 4.39
C LEU A 13 -2.55 1.35 4.54
N LYS A 14 -3.45 1.21 3.57
CA LYS A 14 -4.50 0.19 3.58
C LYS A 14 -4.30 -0.77 2.43
N ILE A 15 -4.10 -2.04 2.77
CA ILE A 15 -4.09 -3.13 1.79
C ILE A 15 -5.51 -3.65 1.67
N VAL A 16 -6.08 -3.51 0.47
CA VAL A 16 -7.43 -3.92 0.11
C VAL A 16 -7.34 -5.13 -0.82
N TRP A 17 -8.08 -6.18 -0.49
CA TRP A 17 -8.21 -7.35 -1.33
C TRP A 17 -9.55 -7.28 -2.06
N ASN A 18 -9.50 -7.13 -3.37
CA ASN A 18 -10.66 -7.22 -4.25
C ASN A 18 -10.68 -8.59 -4.91
N ILE A 19 -11.84 -9.22 -4.94
CA ILE A 19 -12.03 -10.49 -5.64
C ILE A 19 -12.92 -10.18 -6.83
N ASP A 20 -12.30 -10.18 -8.02
CA ASP A 20 -13.05 -9.99 -9.25
C ASP A 20 -13.53 -11.36 -9.72
N VAL A 21 -14.82 -11.48 -9.99
CA VAL A 21 -15.44 -12.70 -10.51
C VAL A 21 -16.04 -12.37 -11.86
N THR A 22 -15.61 -13.08 -12.91
CA THR A 22 -16.19 -12.90 -14.25
C THR A 22 -17.51 -13.66 -14.38
N GLU A 23 -18.29 -13.37 -15.43
CA GLU A 23 -19.56 -14.06 -15.70
C GLU A 23 -19.35 -15.57 -15.93
N GLU A 24 -18.19 -15.97 -16.43
CA GLU A 24 -17.77 -17.37 -16.61
C GLU A 24 -17.31 -18.03 -15.31
N GLY A 25 -17.32 -17.30 -14.19
CA GLY A 25 -16.90 -17.79 -12.88
C GLY A 25 -15.39 -17.75 -12.64
N VAL A 26 -14.61 -17.06 -13.47
CA VAL A 26 -13.17 -16.91 -13.23
C VAL A 26 -12.96 -15.95 -12.05
N VAL A 27 -12.27 -16.44 -11.01
CA VAL A 27 -11.97 -15.69 -9.78
C VAL A 27 -10.55 -15.15 -9.84
N THR A 28 -10.41 -13.83 -9.83
CA THR A 28 -9.10 -13.14 -9.82
C THR A 28 -8.94 -12.30 -8.54
N PRO A 29 -8.08 -12.73 -7.59
CA PRO A 29 -7.74 -11.92 -6.44
C PRO A 29 -6.82 -10.77 -6.85
N LYS A 30 -7.14 -9.54 -6.42
CA LYS A 30 -6.33 -8.34 -6.63
C LYS A 30 -6.06 -7.65 -5.30
N LEU A 31 -4.79 -7.49 -4.98
CA LEU A 31 -4.34 -6.67 -3.86
C LEU A 31 -4.07 -5.25 -4.36
N ASN A 32 -4.63 -4.27 -3.66
CA ASN A 32 -4.40 -2.86 -3.91
C ASN A 32 -3.93 -2.16 -2.63
N LEU A 33 -3.15 -1.10 -2.79
CA LEU A 33 -2.71 -0.23 -1.71
C LEU A 33 -3.43 1.11 -1.83
N LEU A 34 -4.06 1.54 -0.74
CA LEU A 34 -4.61 2.88 -0.59
C LEU A 34 -3.78 3.63 0.45
N THR A 35 -3.52 4.90 0.18
CA THR A 35 -2.79 5.79 1.08
C THR A 35 -3.77 6.79 1.69
N LYS A 36 -3.64 7.03 3.00
CA LYS A 36 -4.32 8.12 3.69
C LYS A 36 -3.26 8.92 4.42
N ILE A 37 -3.03 10.14 3.96
CA ILE A 37 -2.02 11.05 4.50
C ILE A 37 -2.71 12.39 4.78
N PRO A 38 -2.47 13.04 5.93
CA PRO A 38 -3.00 14.37 6.20
C PRO A 38 -2.59 15.38 5.12
N GLU A 39 -3.50 16.28 4.74
CA GLU A 39 -3.25 17.25 3.66
C GLU A 39 -2.05 18.15 3.96
N GLU A 40 -1.87 18.50 5.24
CA GLU A 40 -0.74 19.29 5.73
C GLU A 40 0.60 18.57 5.56
N ALA A 41 0.59 17.23 5.53
CA ALA A 41 1.79 16.43 5.28
C ALA A 41 2.04 16.17 3.78
N LEU A 42 1.00 16.26 2.94
CA LEU A 42 1.15 16.13 1.48
C LEU A 42 2.05 17.23 0.89
N VAL A 43 2.09 18.42 1.49
CA VAL A 43 2.98 19.51 1.04
C VAL A 43 4.47 19.15 1.19
N LEU A 44 4.79 18.19 2.06
CA LEU A 44 6.16 17.70 2.27
C LEU A 44 6.53 16.61 1.26
N ASP A 45 5.56 16.03 0.55
CA ASP A 45 5.78 14.98 -0.45
C ASP A 45 6.25 15.56 -1.80
N LYS A 46 7.47 16.09 -1.81
CA LYS A 46 8.10 16.68 -3.00
C LYS A 46 8.30 15.67 -4.13
N ARG A 47 8.27 14.37 -3.84
CA ARG A 47 8.51 13.29 -4.81
C ARG A 47 7.24 12.62 -5.29
N LYS A 48 6.05 13.06 -4.83
CA LYS A 48 4.77 12.42 -5.14
C LYS A 48 4.80 10.92 -4.79
N ALA A 49 5.47 10.58 -3.69
CA ALA A 49 5.55 9.23 -3.16
C ALA A 49 4.15 8.69 -2.82
N VAL A 50 3.25 9.55 -2.33
CA VAL A 50 1.87 9.15 -1.96
C VAL A 50 1.06 8.77 -3.19
N GLU A 51 1.20 9.52 -4.28
CA GLU A 51 0.53 9.26 -5.57
C GLU A 51 1.09 8.00 -6.25
N SER A 52 2.41 7.81 -6.19
CA SER A 52 3.09 6.68 -6.84
C SER A 52 3.03 5.37 -6.05
N ALA A 53 2.78 5.42 -4.74
CA ALA A 53 2.78 4.25 -3.85
C ALA A 53 1.90 3.08 -4.34
N PRO A 54 0.66 3.27 -4.83
CA PRO A 54 -0.15 2.16 -5.36
C PRO A 54 0.50 1.47 -6.57
N CYS A 55 1.17 2.21 -7.44
CA CYS A 55 1.89 1.66 -8.59
C CYS A 55 3.13 0.89 -8.15
N CYS A 56 3.93 1.48 -7.24
CA CYS A 56 5.10 0.83 -6.65
C CYS A 56 4.72 -0.50 -5.96
N PHE A 57 3.61 -0.50 -5.21
CA PHE A 57 3.10 -1.72 -4.57
C PHE A 57 2.78 -2.83 -5.58
N LYS A 58 2.13 -2.49 -6.70
CA LYS A 58 1.85 -3.47 -7.78
C LYS A 58 3.13 -4.03 -8.39
N ASN A 59 4.17 -3.21 -8.54
CA ASN A 59 5.46 -3.67 -9.03
C ASN A 59 6.12 -4.62 -8.02
N LEU A 60 6.10 -4.29 -6.72
CA LEU A 60 6.61 -5.18 -5.67
C LEU A 60 5.87 -6.52 -5.66
N LEU A 61 4.53 -6.53 -5.76
CA LEU A 61 3.76 -7.77 -5.83
C LEU A 61 4.21 -8.68 -6.98
N ARG A 62 4.53 -8.09 -8.14
CA ARG A 62 5.00 -8.83 -9.32
C ARG A 62 6.43 -9.34 -9.16
N LEU A 63 7.30 -8.58 -8.50
CA LEU A 63 8.71 -8.88 -8.37
C LEU A 63 9.03 -9.81 -7.19
N LEU A 64 8.35 -9.61 -6.06
CA LEU A 64 8.68 -10.23 -4.77
C LEU A 64 7.62 -11.21 -4.27
N GLY A 65 6.43 -11.22 -4.90
CA GLY A 65 5.28 -11.96 -4.39
C GLY A 65 4.58 -11.27 -3.22
N ILE A 66 3.51 -11.88 -2.73
CA ILE A 66 2.59 -11.28 -1.77
C ILE A 66 3.24 -11.06 -0.40
N GLU A 67 3.78 -12.12 0.19
CA GLU A 67 4.32 -12.11 1.56
C GLU A 67 5.43 -11.08 1.73
N THR A 68 6.48 -11.17 0.90
CA THR A 68 7.62 -10.25 0.90
C THR A 68 7.19 -8.80 0.65
N THR A 69 6.19 -8.58 -0.22
CA THR A 69 5.69 -7.22 -0.48
C THR A 69 5.00 -6.64 0.75
N ILE A 70 4.13 -7.42 1.42
CA ILE A 70 3.45 -6.98 2.64
C ILE A 70 4.48 -6.70 3.74
N GLU A 71 5.45 -7.59 3.94
CA GLU A 71 6.53 -7.38 4.91
C GLU A 71 7.33 -6.10 4.62
N SER A 72 7.66 -5.85 3.35
CA SER A 72 8.38 -4.64 2.92
C SER A 72 7.60 -3.36 3.21
N VAL A 73 6.27 -3.38 3.01
CA VAL A 73 5.39 -2.23 3.32
C VAL A 73 5.28 -2.02 4.82
N ILE A 74 5.21 -3.09 5.62
CA ILE A 74 5.20 -2.96 7.09
C ILE A 74 6.52 -2.32 7.54
N LYS A 75 7.66 -2.84 7.08
CA LYS A 75 8.98 -2.31 7.43
C LYS A 75 9.16 -0.84 7.05
N SER A 76 8.64 -0.41 5.91
CA SER A 76 8.77 1.00 5.47
C SER A 76 7.99 1.99 6.34
N VAL A 77 6.90 1.54 6.98
CA VAL A 77 6.10 2.38 7.89
C VAL A 77 6.61 2.29 9.33
N SER A 78 7.21 1.16 9.69
CA SER A 78 7.73 0.86 11.02
C SER A 78 9.16 1.34 11.27
N MET A 79 9.79 2.12 10.37
CA MET A 79 11.20 2.52 10.51
C MET A 79 11.48 3.21 11.87
N GLU A 80 11.91 2.42 12.84
CA GLU A 80 12.94 2.78 13.81
C GLU A 80 14.25 2.95 13.01
N GLU A 81 14.97 4.03 13.28
CA GLU A 81 16.35 4.19 12.77
C GLU A 81 17.26 3.14 13.42
#